data_AF-A0A7J7ITV6-F1
#
_entry.id   AF-A0A7J7ITV6-F1
#
_cell.length_a   1.000
_cell.length_b   1.000
_cell.length_c   1.000
_cell.angle_alpha   90.00
_cell.angle_beta   90.00
_cell.angle_gamma   90.00
#
_symmetry.space_group_name_H-M   'P 1'
#
loop_
_entity.id
_entity.type
_entity.pdbx_description
1 polymer ?
#
loop_
_entity_poly.entity_id
_entity_poly.type
_entity_poly.pdbx_seq_one_letter_code
_entity_poly.pdbx_strand_id
1 'polypeptide(L)'
;MSTAFLAPYFDKVDIIQVAAALHWFNPTKFYRECDRVLVPGGVIAIFSYTIEEFIVVDHPRAAEISKVLKEINSKLASKENPHYAAQQDLVKRKYTDSVLQIPNTDKTRIDNKYVTVRTTISGLFRFYRTLSHVKPFINSCPENWECGMFAVKDLWTPSVQMTLKPL
;
A
#
# COMPACT_ATOMS: atom_id res chain seq x y z
N MET A 1 5.80 5.86 16.90
CA MET A 1 4.72 4.85 17.00
C MET A 1 3.41 5.53 16.65
N SER A 2 2.81 5.18 15.51
CA SER A 2 1.44 5.61 15.16
C SER A 2 0.48 4.62 15.81
N THR A 3 -0.31 5.07 16.78
CA THR A 3 -1.24 4.21 17.51
C THR A 3 -2.66 4.37 16.96
N ALA A 4 -3.26 3.29 16.49
CA ALA A 4 -4.72 3.19 16.31
C ALA A 4 -5.47 3.03 17.66
N PHE A 5 -5.03 3.74 18.70
CA PHE A 5 -5.64 3.76 20.03
C PHE A 5 -6.73 4.85 20.13
N LEU A 6 -7.66 4.89 19.18
CA LEU A 6 -8.74 5.89 19.16
C LEU A 6 -10.12 5.31 19.47
N ALA A 7 -10.20 4.21 20.21
CA ALA A 7 -11.47 3.69 20.69
C ALA A 7 -11.89 4.07 22.15
N PRO A 8 -11.50 5.21 22.76
CA PRO A 8 -12.06 5.56 24.07
C PRO A 8 -13.55 5.97 24.03
N TYR A 9 -14.17 6.01 22.84
CA TYR A 9 -15.56 6.46 22.64
C TYR A 9 -16.50 5.41 22.06
N PHE A 10 -16.00 4.21 21.73
CA PHE A 10 -16.82 3.13 21.17
C PHE A 10 -16.52 1.85 21.93
N ASP A 11 -17.55 1.30 22.57
CA ASP A 11 -17.46 0.03 23.32
C ASP A 11 -17.99 -1.17 22.52
N LYS A 12 -18.61 -0.93 21.37
CA LYS A 12 -19.24 -1.94 20.51
C LYS A 12 -19.19 -1.47 19.05
N VAL A 13 -18.51 -2.21 18.18
CA VAL A 13 -18.50 -2.00 16.74
C VAL A 13 -18.67 -3.32 16.00
N ASP A 14 -19.31 -3.28 14.83
CA ASP A 14 -19.50 -4.45 13.98
C ASP A 14 -18.27 -4.75 13.11
N ILE A 15 -17.56 -3.71 12.67
CA ILE A 15 -16.44 -3.83 11.72
C ILE A 15 -15.28 -2.93 12.13
N ILE A 16 -14.07 -3.49 12.15
CA ILE A 16 -12.80 -2.76 12.20
C ILE A 16 -12.13 -2.88 10.83
N GLN A 17 -11.73 -1.76 10.24
CA GLN A 17 -10.99 -1.75 8.98
C GLN A 17 -9.57 -1.22 9.18
N VAL A 18 -8.58 -1.95 8.66
CA VAL A 18 -7.18 -1.54 8.64
C VAL A 18 -6.71 -1.44 7.20
N ALA A 19 -6.75 -0.22 6.67
CA ALA A 19 -6.35 0.10 5.30
C ALA A 19 -4.86 0.50 5.26
N ALA A 20 -3.99 -0.41 4.81
CA ALA A 20 -2.56 -0.19 4.61
C ALA A 20 -1.79 0.32 5.84
N ALA A 21 -2.19 -0.10 7.05
CA ALA A 21 -1.57 0.39 8.30
C ALA A 21 -1.10 -0.70 9.27
N LEU A 22 -1.52 -1.96 9.10
CA LEU A 22 -1.27 -3.03 10.08
C LEU A 22 0.22 -3.19 10.43
N HIS A 23 1.11 -3.03 9.46
CA HIS A 23 2.56 -3.12 9.63
C HIS A 23 3.17 -2.06 10.55
N TRP A 24 2.44 -1.01 10.90
CA TRP A 24 2.88 0.00 11.86
C TRP A 24 2.44 -0.28 13.30
N PHE A 25 1.51 -1.22 13.50
CA PHE A 25 0.91 -1.48 14.79
C PHE A 25 1.75 -2.43 15.63
N ASN A 26 1.51 -2.40 16.94
CA ASN A 26 1.87 -3.51 17.81
C ASN A 26 0.73 -4.55 17.73
N PRO A 27 0.95 -5.73 17.13
CA PRO A 27 -0.14 -6.69 16.86
C PRO A 27 -0.85 -7.15 18.14
N THR A 28 -0.09 -7.48 19.19
CA THR A 28 -0.64 -7.90 20.48
C THR A 28 -1.54 -6.85 21.11
N LYS A 29 -1.10 -5.58 21.12
CA LYS A 29 -1.92 -4.48 21.67
C LYS A 29 -3.14 -4.21 20.79
N PHE A 30 -2.98 -4.29 19.47
CA PHE A 30 -4.04 -4.05 18.50
C PHE A 30 -5.16 -5.09 18.61
N TYR A 31 -4.84 -6.38 18.57
CA TYR A 31 -5.87 -7.42 18.63
C TYR A 31 -6.59 -7.47 19.98
N ARG A 32 -5.89 -7.22 21.09
CA ARG A 32 -6.54 -7.07 22.39
C ARG A 32 -7.57 -5.93 22.40
N GLU A 33 -7.27 -4.83 21.72
CA GLU A 33 -8.22 -3.73 21.60
C GLU A 33 -9.39 -4.08 20.68
N CYS A 34 -9.12 -4.83 19.59
CA CYS A 34 -10.18 -5.37 18.73
C CYS A 34 -11.15 -6.25 19.53
N ASP A 35 -10.64 -7.15 20.36
CA ASP A 35 -11.46 -8.02 21.22
C ASP A 35 -12.33 -7.23 22.20
N ARG A 36 -11.82 -6.08 22.70
CA ARG A 36 -12.57 -5.22 23.62
C ARG A 36 -13.76 -4.55 22.93
N VAL A 37 -13.59 -4.10 21.70
CA VAL A 37 -14.56 -3.21 21.02
C VAL A 37 -15.46 -3.94 20.03
N LEU A 38 -15.09 -5.11 19.53
CA LEU A 38 -15.92 -5.88 18.60
C LEU A 38 -17.12 -6.50 19.32
N VAL A 39 -18.28 -6.45 18.67
CA VAL A 39 -19.42 -7.28 19.07
C VAL A 39 -19.15 -8.76 18.77
N PRO A 40 -19.82 -9.72 19.44
CA PRO A 40 -19.79 -11.11 19.03
C PRO A 40 -20.16 -11.26 17.54
N GLY A 41 -19.30 -11.90 16.75
CA GLY A 41 -19.47 -12.04 15.29
C GLY A 41 -19.01 -10.83 14.46
N GLY A 42 -18.46 -9.79 15.08
CA GLY A 42 -17.87 -8.65 14.38
C GLY A 42 -16.63 -9.03 13.55
N VAL A 43 -16.31 -8.20 12.56
CA VAL A 43 -15.29 -8.50 11.53
C VAL A 43 -14.11 -7.54 11.60
N ILE A 44 -12.90 -8.09 11.48
CA ILE A 44 -11.69 -7.32 11.20
C ILE A 44 -11.36 -7.46 9.72
N ALA A 45 -11.41 -6.36 8.97
CA ALA A 45 -11.04 -6.32 7.56
C ALA A 45 -9.66 -5.64 7.42
N ILE A 46 -8.63 -6.41 7.08
CA ILE A 46 -7.27 -5.90 6.83
C ILE A 46 -7.02 -5.99 5.34
N PHE A 47 -6.54 -4.90 4.74
CA PHE A 47 -6.14 -4.87 3.34
C PHE A 47 -4.98 -3.90 3.14
N SER A 48 -4.18 -4.11 2.11
CA SER A 48 -3.05 -3.24 1.80
C SER A 48 -2.80 -3.21 0.29
N TYR A 49 -1.74 -2.56 -0.16
CA TYR A 49 -1.28 -2.64 -1.54
C TYR A 49 0.24 -2.46 -1.58
N THR A 50 0.86 -2.86 -2.68
CA THR A 50 2.26 -2.53 -2.99
C THR A 50 2.37 -1.83 -4.34
N ILE A 51 3.24 -0.82 -4.42
CA ILE A 51 3.50 -0.10 -5.68
C ILE A 51 4.22 -0.99 -6.71
N GLU A 52 4.93 -2.03 -6.27
CA GLU A 52 5.66 -2.94 -7.16
C GLU A 52 4.76 -3.79 -8.07
N GLU A 53 3.48 -3.93 -7.70
CA GLU A 53 2.49 -4.70 -8.47
C GLU A 53 1.61 -3.81 -9.35
N PHE A 54 1.92 -2.51 -9.50
CA PHE A 54 1.15 -1.61 -10.36
C PHE A 54 1.32 -1.98 -11.83
N ILE A 55 0.19 -2.11 -12.53
CA ILE A 55 0.15 -2.42 -13.96
C ILE A 55 -0.76 -1.43 -14.69
N VAL A 56 -0.38 -1.09 -15.92
CA VAL A 56 -1.22 -0.34 -16.85
C VAL A 56 -1.95 -1.34 -17.74
N VAL A 57 -3.26 -1.16 -17.94
CA VAL A 57 -4.09 -2.13 -18.68
C VAL A 57 -4.86 -1.50 -19.85
N ASP A 58 -5.11 -0.20 -19.82
CA ASP A 58 -5.90 0.50 -20.86
C ASP A 58 -5.03 1.57 -21.55
N HIS A 59 -4.01 1.11 -22.27
CA HIS A 59 -3.12 1.98 -23.07
C HIS A 59 -2.42 1.19 -24.20
N PRO A 60 -2.24 1.77 -25.41
CA PRO A 60 -1.52 1.09 -26.50
C PRO A 60 -0.08 0.69 -26.15
N ARG A 61 0.55 1.42 -25.23
CA ARG A 61 1.91 1.15 -24.71
C ARG A 61 1.91 0.58 -23.28
N ALA A 62 0.82 -0.07 -22.86
CA ALA A 62 0.62 -0.54 -21.49
C ALA A 62 1.79 -1.40 -20.96
N ALA A 63 2.30 -2.33 -21.77
CA ALA A 63 3.42 -3.19 -21.40
C ALA A 63 4.72 -2.40 -21.15
N GLU A 64 5.03 -1.43 -22.01
CA GLU A 64 6.22 -0.59 -21.91
C GLU A 64 6.15 0.32 -20.68
N ILE A 65 5.01 0.99 -20.46
CA ILE A 65 4.80 1.83 -19.27
C ILE A 65 4.88 0.98 -18.00
N SER A 66 4.24 -0.18 -17.97
CA SER A 66 4.28 -1.08 -16.81
C SER A 66 5.70 -1.54 -16.49
N LYS A 67 6.52 -1.79 -17.51
CA LYS A 67 7.94 -2.14 -17.33
C LYS A 67 8.71 -0.99 -16.66
N VAL A 68 8.60 0.23 -17.19
CA VAL A 68 9.28 1.41 -16.62
C VAL A 68 8.80 1.68 -15.20
N LEU A 69 7.48 1.63 -14.95
CA LEU A 69 6.93 1.78 -13.61
C LEU A 69 7.43 0.73 -12.64
N LYS A 70 7.55 -0.53 -13.07
CA LYS A 70 8.08 -1.61 -12.24
C LYS A 70 9.53 -1.33 -11.84
N GLU A 71 10.37 -0.89 -12.78
CA GLU A 71 11.77 -0.53 -12.50
C GLU A 71 11.88 0.61 -11.48
N ILE A 72 11.07 1.67 -11.64
CA ILE A 72 11.01 2.79 -10.70
C ILE A 72 10.50 2.31 -9.33
N ASN A 73 9.38 1.60 -9.29
CA ASN A 73 8.74 1.16 -8.06
C ASN A 73 9.58 0.16 -7.28
N SER A 74 10.30 -0.75 -7.96
CA SER A 74 11.23 -1.65 -7.30
C SER A 74 12.34 -0.90 -6.59
N LYS A 75 12.90 0.17 -7.19
CA LYS A 75 13.89 1.04 -6.52
C LYS A 75 13.29 1.81 -5.35
N LEU A 76 12.12 2.41 -5.54
CA LEU A 76 11.44 3.17 -4.49
C LEU A 76 11.09 2.31 -3.28
N ALA A 77 10.69 1.05 -3.53
CA ALA A 77 10.35 0.08 -2.51
C ALA A 77 11.53 -0.79 -2.08
N SER A 78 12.78 -0.53 -2.50
CA SER A 78 13.93 -1.34 -2.08
C SER A 78 14.59 -0.78 -0.82
N LYS A 79 15.46 -1.59 -0.21
CA LYS A 79 16.33 -1.18 0.90
C LYS A 79 17.42 -0.18 0.47
N GLU A 80 17.59 0.05 -0.84
CA GLU A 80 18.49 1.08 -1.36
C GLU A 80 17.91 2.49 -1.16
N ASN A 81 16.58 2.60 -1.02
CA ASN A 81 15.96 3.84 -0.59
C ASN A 81 16.30 4.10 0.89
N PRO A 82 17.03 5.17 1.23
CA PRO A 82 17.42 5.47 2.61
C PRO A 82 16.25 5.69 3.56
N HIS A 83 15.06 5.94 3.02
CA HIS A 83 13.82 6.13 3.76
C HIS A 83 12.94 4.88 3.80
N TYR A 84 13.46 3.74 3.34
CA TYR A 84 12.78 2.46 3.45
C TYR A 84 12.61 2.06 4.91
N ALA A 85 11.38 1.71 5.28
CA ALA A 85 11.07 1.19 6.61
C ALA A 85 10.96 -0.33 6.53
N ALA A 86 11.63 -1.05 7.44
CA ALA A 86 11.60 -2.52 7.48
C ALA A 86 10.17 -3.09 7.58
N GLN A 87 9.22 -2.33 8.15
CA GLN A 87 7.80 -2.66 8.22
C GLN A 87 7.15 -2.85 6.83
N GLN A 88 7.69 -2.21 5.78
CA GLN A 88 7.22 -2.41 4.40
C GLN A 88 7.43 -3.86 3.92
N ASP A 89 8.43 -4.58 4.47
CA ASP A 89 8.64 -5.99 4.15
C ASP A 89 7.41 -6.84 4.52
N LEU A 90 6.65 -6.46 5.56
CA LEU A 90 5.42 -7.15 5.97
C LEU A 90 4.32 -7.00 4.91
N VAL A 91 4.22 -5.81 4.29
CA VAL A 91 3.30 -5.56 3.18
C VAL A 91 3.71 -6.38 1.98
N LYS A 92 5.01 -6.37 1.61
CA LYS A 92 5.52 -7.17 0.50
C LYS A 92 5.28 -8.66 0.66
N ARG A 93 5.40 -9.18 1.90
CA ARG A 93 5.05 -10.56 2.25
C ARG A 93 3.54 -10.80 2.40
N LYS A 94 2.70 -9.85 1.99
CA LYS A 94 1.24 -9.95 1.99
C LYS A 94 0.66 -10.31 3.36
N TYR A 95 1.31 -9.83 4.43
CA TYR A 95 0.97 -10.15 5.82
C TYR A 95 0.86 -11.65 6.14
N THR A 96 1.59 -12.51 5.42
CA THR A 96 1.68 -13.94 5.71
C THR A 96 2.63 -14.27 6.87
N ASP A 97 3.35 -13.26 7.34
CA ASP A 97 4.36 -13.38 8.38
C ASP A 97 3.73 -13.73 9.73
N SER A 98 4.40 -14.64 10.47
CA SER A 98 3.95 -15.05 11.79
C SER A 98 4.01 -13.91 12.80
N VAL A 99 4.72 -12.81 12.56
CA VAL A 99 4.69 -11.65 13.47
C VAL A 99 3.32 -10.94 13.50
N LEU A 100 2.47 -11.15 12.49
CA LEU A 100 1.14 -10.55 12.38
C LEU A 100 0.01 -11.55 12.67
N GLN A 101 0.26 -12.61 13.48
CA GLN A 101 -0.77 -13.65 13.73
C GLN A 101 -2.11 -13.01 14.10
N ILE A 102 -3.11 -13.27 13.26
CA ILE A 102 -4.50 -12.93 13.54
C ILE A 102 -5.01 -14.04 14.48
N PRO A 103 -5.40 -13.69 15.73
CA PRO A 103 -5.63 -14.68 16.78
C PRO A 103 -6.87 -15.59 16.60
N ASN A 104 -7.65 -15.41 15.53
CA ASN A 104 -8.83 -16.21 15.24
C ASN A 104 -8.59 -17.24 14.13
N THR A 105 -9.19 -18.42 14.28
CA THR A 105 -9.08 -19.53 13.32
C THR A 105 -10.02 -19.37 12.12
N ASP A 106 -11.13 -18.63 12.26
CA ASP A 106 -12.01 -18.28 11.15
C ASP A 106 -11.46 -17.03 10.43
N LYS A 107 -10.64 -17.28 9.41
CA LYS A 107 -10.06 -16.24 8.57
C LYS A 107 -10.20 -16.61 7.11
N THR A 108 -10.66 -15.65 6.31
CA THR A 108 -10.68 -15.75 4.86
C THR A 108 -9.62 -14.82 4.30
N ARG A 109 -8.71 -15.36 3.49
CA ARG A 109 -7.73 -14.57 2.74
C ARG A 109 -8.21 -14.41 1.30
N ILE A 110 -8.14 -13.18 0.79
CA ILE A 110 -8.61 -12.84 -0.55
C ILE A 110 -7.46 -12.15 -1.31
N ASP A 111 -6.69 -12.92 -2.08
CA ASP A 111 -5.53 -12.38 -2.83
C ASP A 111 -5.85 -12.02 -4.29
N ASN A 112 -7.09 -12.22 -4.73
CA ASN A 112 -7.51 -12.06 -6.13
C ASN A 112 -8.41 -10.84 -6.37
N LYS A 113 -8.33 -9.82 -5.50
CA LYS A 113 -9.06 -8.56 -5.66
C LYS A 113 -8.12 -7.49 -6.17
N TYR A 114 -8.64 -6.68 -7.08
CA TYR A 114 -7.90 -5.63 -7.76
C TYR A 114 -8.70 -4.33 -7.71
N VAL A 115 -8.00 -3.21 -7.59
CA VAL A 115 -8.60 -1.86 -7.60
C VAL A 115 -8.09 -1.14 -8.83
N THR A 116 -8.97 -0.90 -9.78
CA THR A 116 -8.65 -0.08 -10.94
C THR A 116 -8.85 1.39 -10.60
N VAL A 117 -7.82 2.19 -10.84
CA VAL A 117 -7.83 3.63 -10.67
C VAL A 117 -7.51 4.28 -12.01
N ARG A 118 -8.41 5.12 -12.50
CA ARG A 118 -8.10 5.98 -13.64
C ARG A 118 -7.34 7.20 -13.14
N THR A 119 -6.17 7.47 -13.71
CA THR A 119 -5.33 8.60 -13.27
C THR A 119 -4.53 9.19 -14.41
N THR A 120 -4.02 10.39 -14.18
CA THR A 120 -3.02 11.02 -15.04
C THR A 120 -1.63 10.78 -14.46
N ILE A 121 -0.60 11.09 -15.23
CA ILE A 121 0.80 11.11 -14.75
C ILE A 121 0.95 12.01 -13.54
N SER A 122 0.38 13.21 -13.62
CA SER A 122 0.38 14.17 -12.51
C SER A 122 -0.34 13.60 -11.29
N GLY A 123 -1.41 12.84 -11.48
CA GLY A 123 -2.11 12.12 -10.40
C GLY A 123 -1.25 11.04 -9.77
N LEU A 124 -0.54 10.24 -10.58
CA LEU A 124 0.43 9.26 -10.11
C LEU A 124 1.58 9.91 -9.32
N PHE A 125 2.09 11.07 -9.76
CA PHE A 125 3.12 11.80 -9.01
C PHE A 125 2.62 12.31 -7.67
N ARG A 126 1.39 12.82 -7.64
CA ARG A 126 0.75 13.24 -6.38
C ARG A 126 0.60 12.05 -5.44
N PHE A 127 0.23 10.88 -5.96
CA PHE A 127 0.16 9.65 -5.19
C PHE A 127 1.53 9.25 -4.61
N TYR A 128 2.61 9.24 -5.40
CA TYR A 128 3.94 8.91 -4.85
C TYR A 128 4.38 9.83 -3.71
N ARG A 129 4.00 11.11 -3.76
CA ARG A 129 4.28 12.08 -2.69
C ARG A 129 3.48 11.85 -1.40
N THR A 130 2.50 10.95 -1.39
CA THR A 130 1.79 10.57 -0.15
C THR A 130 2.46 9.40 0.57
N LEU A 131 3.30 8.62 -0.11
CA LEU A 131 3.93 7.44 0.47
C LEU A 131 5.09 7.84 1.39
N SER A 132 5.07 7.33 2.61
CA SER A 132 5.98 7.73 3.69
C SER A 132 7.47 7.52 3.36
N HIS A 133 7.79 6.50 2.58
CA HIS A 133 9.17 6.17 2.17
C HIS A 133 9.55 6.80 0.82
N VAL A 134 8.58 7.22 0.00
CA VAL A 134 8.86 7.79 -1.33
C VAL A 134 8.96 9.31 -1.29
N LYS A 135 8.08 9.99 -0.54
CA LYS A 135 8.12 11.44 -0.37
C LYS A 135 9.52 11.97 0.01
N PRO A 136 10.18 11.47 1.08
CA PRO A 136 11.50 11.96 1.44
C PRO A 136 12.58 11.58 0.40
N PHE A 137 12.46 10.43 -0.27
CA PHE A 137 13.37 10.03 -1.35
C PHE A 137 13.29 10.98 -2.55
N ILE A 138 12.09 11.37 -2.97
CA ILE A 138 11.87 12.36 -4.03
C ILE A 138 12.52 13.69 -3.64
N ASN A 139 12.39 14.10 -2.38
CA ASN A 139 12.96 15.34 -1.90
C ASN A 139 14.50 15.30 -1.81
N SER A 140 15.12 14.13 -1.61
CA SER A 140 16.58 13.98 -1.54
C SER A 140 17.25 13.85 -2.91
N CYS A 141 16.53 13.39 -3.93
CA CYS A 141 17.10 13.12 -5.27
C CYS A 141 16.17 13.62 -6.41
N PRO A 142 15.87 14.93 -6.50
CA PRO A 142 14.88 15.46 -7.43
C PRO A 142 15.23 15.21 -8.91
N GLU A 143 16.48 15.40 -9.31
CA GLU A 143 16.91 15.23 -10.72
C GLU A 143 16.71 13.79 -11.23
N ASN A 144 17.17 12.79 -10.47
CA ASN A 144 17.02 11.38 -10.85
C ASN A 144 15.56 10.94 -10.86
N TRP A 145 14.77 11.42 -9.89
CA TRP A 145 13.33 11.19 -9.86
C TRP A 145 12.66 11.77 -11.10
N GLU A 146 12.96 13.02 -11.43
CA GLU A 146 12.42 13.70 -12.60
C GLU A 146 12.77 12.96 -13.88
N CYS A 147 14.02 12.51 -14.07
CA CYS A 147 14.43 11.71 -15.22
C CYS A 147 13.61 10.41 -15.38
N GLY A 148 13.44 9.63 -14.30
CA GLY A 148 12.61 8.42 -14.33
C GLY A 148 11.16 8.73 -14.67
N MET A 149 10.64 9.83 -14.16
CA MET A 149 9.27 10.25 -14.43
C MET A 149 9.08 10.90 -15.80
N PHE A 150 10.10 11.54 -16.38
CA PHE A 150 10.10 12.02 -17.77
C PHE A 150 10.02 10.85 -18.74
N ALA A 151 10.75 9.76 -18.47
CA ALA A 151 10.63 8.54 -19.25
C ALA A 151 9.18 8.01 -19.23
N VAL A 152 8.49 8.04 -18.09
CA VAL A 152 7.05 7.68 -18.03
C VAL A 152 6.19 8.70 -18.78
N LYS A 153 6.53 10.00 -18.68
CA LYS A 153 5.81 11.11 -19.34
C LYS A 153 5.75 10.98 -20.85
N ASP A 154 6.86 10.64 -21.48
CA ASP A 154 6.94 10.49 -22.94
C ASP A 154 6.15 9.29 -23.46
N LEU A 155 5.85 8.33 -22.58
CA LEU A 155 5.11 7.12 -22.92
C LEU A 155 3.59 7.27 -22.73
N TRP A 156 3.14 8.29 -22.01
CA TRP A 156 1.83 8.28 -21.38
C TRP A 156 0.94 9.43 -21.86
N THR A 157 -0.25 9.08 -22.35
CA THR A 157 -1.25 10.01 -22.88
C THR A 157 -2.27 10.47 -21.81
N PRO A 158 -3.01 11.58 -21.99
CA PRO A 158 -3.74 12.25 -20.90
C PRO A 158 -4.79 11.43 -20.13
N SER A 159 -5.22 10.27 -20.62
CA SER A 159 -6.20 9.42 -19.93
C SER A 159 -5.78 7.94 -19.98
N VAL A 160 -5.10 7.47 -18.93
CA VAL A 160 -4.69 6.06 -18.79
C VAL A 160 -5.40 5.46 -17.58
N GLN A 161 -5.82 4.20 -17.69
CA GLN A 161 -6.28 3.43 -16.55
C GLN A 161 -5.13 2.59 -15.98
N MET A 162 -4.89 2.74 -14.68
CA MET A 162 -4.00 1.88 -13.92
C MET A 162 -4.83 0.86 -13.16
N THR A 163 -4.41 -0.39 -13.18
CA THR A 163 -4.89 -1.36 -12.19
C THR A 163 -3.87 -1.43 -11.08
N LEU A 164 -4.30 -1.01 -9.90
CA LEU A 164 -3.61 -1.31 -8.66
C LEU A 164 -4.04 -2.69 -8.24
N LYS A 165 -3.09 -3.53 -7.84
CA LYS A 165 -3.40 -4.78 -7.16
C LYS A 165 -3.21 -4.52 -5.67
N PRO A 166 -4.28 -4.21 -4.90
CA PRO A 166 -4.20 -4.34 -3.47
C PRO A 166 -4.08 -5.82 -3.10
N LEU A 167 -3.38 -6.01 -1.99
CA LEU A 167 -3.17 -7.25 -1.28
C LEU A 167 -4.42 -7.62 -0.49
#